data_AF-A0A2Y9II37-F1
#
_entry.id   AF-A0A2Y9II37-F1
#
_cell.length_a   1.000
_cell.length_b   1.000
_cell.length_c   1.000
_cell.angle_alpha   90.00
_cell.angle_beta   90.00
_cell.angle_gamma   90.00
#
_symmetry.space_group_name_H-M   'P 1'
#
loop_
_entity.id
_entity.type
_entity.pdbx_description
1 polymer ?
#
loop_
_entity_poly.entity_id
_entity_poly.type
_entity_poly.pdbx_seq_one_letter_code
_entity_poly.pdbx_strand_id
1 'polypeptide(L)'
;MKHFHIIEKTLRGKQSPPPEPTMVAHSTSGAVSPNSFHPPQFQYTRDNNVLSLEQRKFYEENGFLVIKNLVSDADIERFRNEFERICKGEVKPQGMKIMRDVTIAKSEFTPSEKMVSKIQDFQEDQEHFRYCTLPEVRELSAFSSE
;
A
#
# COMPACT_ATOMS: atom_id res chain seq x y z
N MET A 1 -17.92 11.07 -1.80
CA MET A 1 -16.44 11.06 -1.71
C MET A 1 -15.98 9.93 -2.62
N LYS A 2 -14.99 10.12 -3.52
CA LYS A 2 -14.46 8.99 -4.30
C LYS A 2 -13.37 8.33 -3.46
N HIS A 3 -13.58 7.10 -3.01
CA HIS A 3 -12.61 6.37 -2.20
C HIS A 3 -11.55 5.74 -3.08
N PHE A 4 -10.29 5.95 -2.71
CA PHE A 4 -9.10 5.50 -3.44
C PHE A 4 -8.24 4.68 -2.50
N HIS A 5 -7.84 3.48 -2.93
CA HIS A 5 -6.83 2.69 -2.23
C HIS A 5 -5.47 2.86 -2.90
N ILE A 6 -4.43 3.18 -2.12
CA ILE A 6 -3.06 3.37 -2.61
C ILE A 6 -2.23 2.17 -2.15
N ILE A 7 -1.59 1.51 -3.11
CA ILE A 7 -0.58 0.49 -2.84
C ILE A 7 0.77 1.10 -3.12
N GLU A 8 1.70 1.04 -2.18
CA GLU A 8 3.06 1.56 -2.31
C GLU A 8 4.07 0.40 -2.45
N LYS A 9 5.18 0.64 -3.14
CA LYS A 9 6.33 -0.28 -3.15
C LYS A 9 7.15 -0.13 -1.89
N THR A 10 7.49 -1.24 -1.26
CA THR A 10 8.56 -1.24 -0.24
C THR A 10 9.92 -1.22 -0.94
N LEU A 11 10.59 -0.06 -0.95
CA LEU A 11 11.96 0.06 -1.44
C LEU A 11 12.93 -0.60 -0.44
N ARG A 12 13.31 -1.86 -0.66
CA ARG A 12 14.51 -2.41 -0.03
C ARG A 12 15.73 -1.71 -0.64
N GLY A 13 16.56 -1.10 0.21
CA GLY A 13 17.79 -0.42 -0.20
C GLY A 13 18.64 -1.33 -1.08
N LYS A 14 18.89 -0.91 -2.32
CA LYS A 14 19.81 -1.61 -3.22
C LYS A 14 21.22 -1.45 -2.68
N GLN A 15 21.84 -2.55 -2.24
CA GLN A 15 23.27 -2.60 -2.00
C GLN A 15 23.97 -2.33 -3.35
N SER A 16 24.78 -1.29 -3.42
CA SER A 16 25.59 -0.96 -4.59
C SER A 16 26.51 -2.13 -4.95
N PRO A 17 26.63 -2.53 -6.24
CA PRO A 17 27.60 -3.53 -6.64
C PRO A 17 29.04 -3.01 -6.46
N PRO A 18 30.03 -3.89 -6.21
CA PRO A 18 31.43 -3.47 -6.09
C PRO A 18 31.96 -2.99 -7.45
N PRO A 19 33.01 -2.14 -7.47
CA PRO A 19 33.54 -1.62 -8.72
C PRO A 19 34.35 -2.71 -9.45
N GLU A 20 34.07 -2.92 -10.74
CA GLU A 20 34.92 -3.73 -11.61
C GLU A 20 35.92 -2.83 -12.40
N PRO A 21 37.08 -3.40 -12.79
CA PRO A 21 38.25 -2.63 -13.22
C PRO A 21 38.15 -2.13 -14.68
N THR A 22 38.94 -1.09 -14.95
CA THR A 22 39.02 -0.29 -16.18
C THR A 22 39.48 -1.08 -17.43
N MET A 23 39.10 -0.53 -18.61
CA MET A 23 39.64 -0.69 -19.99
C MET A 23 38.89 -1.77 -20.82
N VAL A 24 38.44 -1.60 -22.07
CA VAL A 24 38.89 -0.85 -23.27
C VAL A 24 37.67 -0.54 -24.16
N ALA A 25 37.70 0.56 -24.94
CA ALA A 25 36.67 0.91 -25.92
C ALA A 25 36.73 0.02 -27.18
N HIS A 26 35.61 -0.62 -27.52
CA HIS A 26 35.42 -1.27 -28.83
C HIS A 26 34.15 -0.72 -29.48
N SER A 27 34.32 0.04 -30.55
CA SER A 27 33.21 0.47 -31.41
C SER A 27 32.71 -0.74 -32.20
N THR A 28 31.50 -1.21 -31.90
CA THR A 28 30.83 -2.23 -32.71
C THR A 28 29.49 -1.68 -33.17
N SER A 29 29.44 -1.24 -34.42
CA SER A 29 28.19 -1.05 -35.15
C SER A 29 27.57 -2.43 -35.36
N GLY A 30 26.56 -2.77 -34.57
CA GLY A 30 25.79 -4.00 -34.67
C GLY A 30 24.37 -3.69 -35.14
N ALA A 31 23.93 -4.33 -36.21
CA ALA A 31 22.57 -4.23 -36.73
C ALA A 31 21.55 -4.59 -35.63
N VAL A 32 20.55 -3.73 -35.43
CA VAL A 32 19.46 -3.96 -34.46
C VAL A 32 18.60 -5.11 -34.98
N SER A 33 18.67 -6.27 -34.33
CA SER A 33 17.76 -7.39 -34.62
C SER A 33 16.32 -6.96 -34.29
N PRO A 34 15.34 -7.16 -35.18
CA PRO A 34 13.96 -6.70 -34.93
C PRO A 34 13.20 -7.48 -33.85
N ASN A 35 13.81 -8.49 -33.22
CA ASN A 35 13.07 -9.55 -32.51
C ASN A 35 13.50 -9.79 -31.06
N SER A 36 14.01 -8.80 -30.32
CA SER A 36 14.07 -8.92 -28.85
C SER A 36 12.72 -8.52 -28.24
N PHE A 37 11.64 -9.23 -28.58
CA PHE A 37 10.41 -9.24 -27.78
C PHE A 37 10.66 -10.04 -26.51
N HIS A 38 11.50 -9.50 -25.62
CA HIS A 38 11.48 -9.94 -24.24
C HIS A 38 10.16 -9.43 -23.65
N PRO A 39 9.31 -10.31 -23.09
CA PRO A 39 8.18 -9.87 -22.28
C PRO A 39 8.70 -8.83 -21.29
N PRO A 40 7.96 -7.73 -21.02
CA PRO A 40 8.36 -6.76 -20.00
C PRO A 40 8.69 -7.51 -18.72
N GLN A 41 9.95 -7.48 -18.30
CA GLN A 41 10.38 -8.20 -17.11
C GLN A 41 9.89 -7.43 -15.90
N PHE A 42 8.73 -7.82 -15.41
CA PHE A 42 8.12 -7.27 -14.21
C PHE A 42 8.86 -7.76 -12.97
N GLN A 43 9.36 -6.83 -12.15
CA GLN A 43 10.13 -7.14 -10.95
C GLN A 43 9.26 -7.14 -9.71
N TYR A 44 8.30 -6.22 -9.65
CA TYR A 44 7.47 -6.00 -8.47
C TYR A 44 6.09 -6.65 -8.59
N THR A 45 5.65 -7.01 -9.79
CA THR A 45 4.32 -7.56 -10.04
C THR A 45 4.35 -8.95 -10.67
N ARG A 46 3.60 -9.88 -10.08
CA ARG A 46 3.36 -11.21 -10.64
C ARG A 46 2.33 -11.13 -11.76
N ASP A 47 2.42 -12.08 -12.68
CA ASP A 47 1.39 -12.25 -13.69
C ASP A 47 0.17 -12.92 -13.06
N ASN A 48 -0.91 -12.15 -12.92
CA ASN A 48 -2.18 -12.62 -12.41
C ASN A 48 -3.32 -11.90 -13.12
N ASN A 49 -4.52 -12.48 -13.04
CA ASN A 49 -5.72 -11.93 -13.67
C ASN A 49 -6.34 -10.77 -12.87
N VAL A 50 -5.64 -10.25 -11.85
CA VAL A 50 -6.15 -9.20 -10.95
C VAL A 50 -5.80 -7.81 -11.49
N LEU A 51 -4.59 -7.65 -12.03
CA LEU A 51 -4.14 -6.39 -12.63
C LEU A 51 -4.04 -6.49 -14.15
N SER A 52 -4.54 -5.47 -14.85
CA SER A 52 -4.25 -5.31 -16.27
C SER A 52 -2.76 -5.06 -16.52
N LEU A 53 -2.31 -5.36 -17.74
CA LEU A 53 -0.93 -5.10 -18.16
C LEU A 53 -0.52 -3.63 -17.97
N GLU A 54 -1.43 -2.69 -18.23
CA GLU A 54 -1.20 -1.26 -18.06
C GLU A 54 -1.01 -0.88 -16.60
N GLN A 55 -1.86 -1.39 -15.70
CA GLN A 55 -1.71 -1.16 -14.26
C GLN A 55 -0.40 -1.73 -13.71
N ARG A 56 0.02 -2.90 -14.22
CA ARG A 56 1.32 -3.48 -13.86
C ARG A 56 2.47 -2.61 -14.32
N LYS A 57 2.48 -2.18 -15.59
CA LYS A 57 3.49 -1.24 -16.11
C LYS A 57 3.53 0.06 -15.30
N PHE A 58 2.37 0.63 -14.99
CA PHE A 58 2.26 1.84 -14.18
C PHE A 58 2.86 1.64 -12.78
N TYR A 59 2.50 0.55 -12.10
CA TYR A 59 3.05 0.24 -10.78
C TYR A 59 4.56 0.05 -10.86
N GLU A 60 5.06 -0.68 -11.86
CA GLU A 60 6.49 -0.97 -12.08
C GLU A 60 7.31 0.30 -12.32
N GLU A 61 6.76 1.30 -13.00
CA GLU A 61 7.39 2.59 -13.23
C GLU A 61 7.28 3.54 -12.03
N ASN A 62 6.11 3.64 -11.40
CA ASN A 62 5.79 4.73 -10.45
C ASN A 62 5.89 4.33 -8.98
N GLY A 63 5.82 3.04 -8.67
CA GLY A 63 5.86 2.57 -7.29
C GLY A 63 4.55 2.61 -6.54
N PHE A 64 3.48 3.11 -7.15
CA PHE A 64 2.15 3.04 -6.56
C PHE A 64 1.06 2.74 -7.57
N LEU A 65 -0.11 2.32 -7.07
CA LEU A 65 -1.31 2.15 -7.88
C LEU A 65 -2.55 2.60 -7.11
N VAL A 66 -3.47 3.25 -7.82
CA VAL A 66 -4.75 3.70 -7.28
C VAL A 66 -5.88 2.86 -7.84
N ILE A 67 -6.54 2.06 -6.98
CA ILE A 67 -7.74 1.30 -7.36
C ILE A 67 -8.98 2.02 -6.80
N LYS A 68 -9.90 2.39 -7.70
CA LYS A 68 -11.16 3.03 -7.36
C LYS A 68 -12.16 1.98 -6.88
N ASN A 69 -12.93 2.31 -5.86
CA ASN A 69 -14.05 1.48 -5.37
C ASN A 69 -13.64 0.03 -5.01
N LEU A 70 -12.40 -0.17 -4.54
CA LEU A 70 -11.91 -1.49 -4.12
C LEU A 70 -12.67 -2.01 -2.91
N VAL A 71 -13.02 -1.12 -1.98
CA VAL A 71 -13.79 -1.41 -0.77
C VAL A 71 -15.16 -0.78 -0.92
N SER A 72 -16.20 -1.52 -0.53
CA SER A 72 -17.58 -1.06 -0.60
C SER A 72 -17.83 0.13 0.34
N ASP A 73 -18.73 1.04 -0.03
CA ASP A 73 -19.13 2.15 0.86
C ASP A 73 -19.70 1.62 2.19
N ALA A 74 -20.37 0.46 2.18
CA ALA A 74 -20.90 -0.19 3.37
C ALA A 74 -19.78 -0.64 4.33
N ASP A 75 -18.70 -1.21 3.81
CA ASP A 75 -17.55 -1.61 4.64
C ASP A 75 -16.78 -0.40 5.16
N ILE A 76 -16.60 0.63 4.33
CA ILE A 76 -15.99 1.90 4.75
C ILE A 76 -16.76 2.49 5.92
N GLU A 77 -18.10 2.49 5.84
CA GLU A 77 -18.95 3.01 6.90
C GLU A 77 -18.86 2.18 8.19
N ARG A 78 -18.74 0.85 8.08
CA ARG A 78 -18.48 -0.01 9.24
C ARG A 78 -17.15 0.31 9.92
N PHE A 79 -16.08 0.47 9.14
CA PHE A 79 -14.76 0.83 9.69
C PHE A 79 -14.79 2.22 10.36
N ARG A 80 -15.49 3.18 9.74
CA ARG A 80 -15.72 4.52 10.31
C ARG A 80 -16.44 4.46 11.65
N ASN A 81 -17.53 3.68 11.72
CA ASN A 81 -18.30 3.52 12.95
C ASN A 81 -17.48 2.87 14.07
N GLU A 82 -16.67 1.86 13.77
CA GLU A 82 -15.79 1.25 14.78
C GLU A 82 -14.72 2.23 15.26
N PHE A 83 -14.11 3.00 14.34
CA PHE A 83 -13.16 4.04 14.70
C PHE A 83 -13.75 5.07 15.66
N GLU A 84 -15.00 5.51 15.43
CA GLU A 84 -15.71 6.41 16.35
C GLU A 84 -15.88 5.79 17.75
N ARG A 85 -16.24 4.51 17.83
CA ARG A 85 -16.39 3.78 19.11
C ARG A 85 -15.06 3.68 19.86
N ILE A 86 -13.96 3.44 19.15
CA ILE A 86 -12.60 3.47 19.71
C ILE A 86 -12.26 4.87 20.23
N CYS A 87 -12.58 5.92 19.48
CA CYS A 87 -12.33 7.31 19.89
C CYS A 87 -13.08 7.70 21.16
N LYS A 88 -14.33 7.23 21.30
CA LYS A 88 -15.16 7.37 22.51
C LYS A 88 -14.69 6.49 23.68
N GLY A 89 -13.78 5.56 23.42
CA GLY A 89 -13.24 4.62 24.40
C GLY A 89 -14.19 3.46 24.74
N GLU A 90 -15.21 3.24 23.92
CA GLU A 90 -16.19 2.15 24.05
C GLU A 90 -15.58 0.79 23.66
N VAL A 91 -14.58 0.81 22.78
CA VAL A 91 -13.83 -0.37 22.33
C VAL A 91 -12.34 -0.13 22.58
N LYS A 92 -11.68 -1.10 23.21
CA LYS A 92 -10.24 -1.05 23.54
C LYS A 92 -9.59 -2.41 23.28
N PRO A 93 -9.31 -2.74 22.01
CA PRO A 93 -8.62 -3.96 21.62
C PRO A 93 -7.23 -4.01 22.27
N GLN A 94 -6.81 -5.21 22.65
CA GLN A 94 -5.53 -5.41 23.31
C GLN A 94 -4.38 -5.08 22.35
N GLY A 95 -3.33 -4.41 22.86
CA GLY A 95 -2.14 -4.09 22.07
C GLY A 95 -2.30 -2.92 21.09
N MET A 96 -3.52 -2.40 20.91
CA MET A 96 -3.78 -1.29 19.99
C MET A 96 -3.20 0.03 20.53
N LYS A 97 -2.48 0.75 19.68
CA LYS A 97 -1.88 2.04 20.01
C LYS A 97 -2.67 3.20 19.40
N ILE A 98 -3.18 4.08 20.26
CA ILE A 98 -3.92 5.28 19.86
C ILE A 98 -3.00 6.50 19.97
N MET A 99 -2.71 7.13 18.83
CA MET A 99 -1.95 8.38 18.76
C MET A 99 -2.91 9.57 18.81
N ARG A 100 -2.61 10.53 19.67
CA ARG A 100 -3.40 11.75 19.84
C ARG A 100 -2.55 12.97 19.57
N ASP A 101 -3.13 13.97 18.92
CA ASP A 101 -2.46 15.23 18.72
C ASP A 101 -2.54 16.10 19.98
N VAL A 102 -1.39 16.35 20.59
CA VAL A 102 -1.26 17.14 21.84
C VAL A 102 -1.61 18.62 21.64
N THR A 103 -1.62 19.12 20.40
CA THR A 103 -2.01 20.50 20.10
C THR A 103 -3.51 20.72 20.25
N ILE A 104 -4.32 19.69 19.99
CA ILE A 104 -5.78 19.69 20.12
C ILE A 104 -6.20 19.42 21.58
N ALA A 105 -5.42 18.62 22.31
CA ALA A 105 -5.67 18.22 23.70
C ALA A 105 -5.63 19.36 24.73
N LYS A 106 -5.08 20.54 24.37
CA LYS A 106 -5.02 21.72 25.25
C LYS A 106 -6.30 22.57 25.24
N SER A 107 -7.20 22.32 24.29
CA SER A 107 -8.54 22.93 24.29
C SER A 107 -9.49 22.02 25.06
N GLU A 108 -10.35 22.58 25.91
CA GLU A 108 -11.27 21.89 26.84
C GLU A 108 -12.40 21.09 26.15
N PHE A 109 -12.10 20.39 25.07
CA PHE A 109 -13.09 19.61 24.34
C PHE A 109 -13.09 18.16 24.85
N THR A 110 -14.30 17.66 25.12
CA THR A 110 -14.60 16.26 25.42
C THR A 110 -13.79 15.30 24.55
N PRO A 111 -13.41 14.11 25.08
CA PRO A 111 -12.68 13.09 24.32
C PRO A 111 -13.51 12.69 23.10
N SER A 112 -13.21 13.34 21.98
CA SER A 112 -13.94 13.24 20.72
C SER A 112 -12.95 12.77 19.66
N GLU A 113 -13.51 12.20 18.59
CA GLU A 113 -12.80 11.70 17.39
C GLU A 113 -11.70 12.65 16.90
N LYS A 114 -11.89 13.96 17.06
CA LYS A 114 -10.96 15.03 16.66
C LYS A 114 -9.61 15.02 17.38
N MET A 115 -9.47 14.29 18.49
CA MET A 115 -8.20 14.20 19.23
C MET A 115 -7.32 13.03 18.77
N VAL A 116 -7.90 12.01 18.13
CA VAL A 116 -7.17 10.82 17.66
C VAL A 116 -6.69 11.05 16.23
N SER A 117 -5.38 11.09 16.02
CA SER A 117 -4.79 11.29 14.70
C SER A 117 -4.47 9.98 13.98
N LYS A 118 -4.23 8.89 14.73
CA LYS A 118 -3.89 7.58 14.16
C LYS A 118 -4.17 6.45 15.15
N ILE A 119 -4.61 5.30 14.66
CA ILE A 119 -4.58 4.02 15.36
C ILE A 119 -3.55 3.09 14.70
N GLN A 120 -2.86 2.30 15.50
CA GLN A 120 -1.87 1.30 15.07
C GLN A 120 -2.14 -0.02 15.80
N ASP A 121 -1.66 -1.12 15.20
CA ASP A 121 -1.72 -2.46 15.78
C ASP A 121 -3.16 -2.92 16.08
N PHE A 122 -4.07 -2.68 15.13
CA PHE A 122 -5.51 -2.98 15.23
C PHE A 122 -5.86 -4.44 14.91
N GLN A 123 -4.90 -5.36 14.80
CA GLN A 123 -5.16 -6.76 14.44
C GLN A 123 -6.10 -7.50 15.39
N GLU A 124 -6.18 -7.08 16.65
CA GLU A 124 -7.09 -7.64 17.65
C GLU A 124 -8.50 -7.01 17.60
N ASP A 125 -8.71 -6.00 16.76
CA ASP A 125 -10.02 -5.38 16.53
C ASP A 125 -10.73 -6.08 15.37
N GLN A 126 -11.83 -6.77 15.64
CA GLN A 126 -12.49 -7.61 14.64
C GLN A 126 -12.99 -6.82 13.41
N GLU A 127 -13.52 -5.61 13.63
CA GLU A 127 -14.06 -4.81 12.54
C GLU A 127 -12.94 -4.20 11.70
N HIS A 128 -11.89 -3.63 12.29
CA HIS A 128 -10.76 -3.10 11.53
C HIS A 128 -9.90 -4.20 10.89
N PHE A 129 -9.70 -5.34 11.57
CA PHE A 129 -8.96 -6.46 10.98
C PHE A 129 -9.70 -7.10 9.80
N ARG A 130 -11.03 -6.99 9.74
CA ARG A 130 -11.81 -7.43 8.57
C ARG A 130 -11.30 -6.79 7.27
N TYR A 131 -10.79 -5.57 7.32
CA TYR A 131 -10.16 -4.94 6.15
C TYR A 131 -9.06 -5.82 5.54
N CYS A 132 -8.22 -6.44 6.37
CA CYS A 132 -7.13 -7.33 5.94
C CYS A 132 -7.63 -8.68 5.40
N THR A 133 -8.89 -9.03 5.64
CA THR A 133 -9.50 -10.30 5.23
C THR A 133 -10.50 -10.15 4.08
N LEU A 134 -10.76 -8.92 3.61
CA LEU A 134 -11.57 -8.67 2.42
C LEU A 134 -10.96 -9.37 1.20
N PRO A 135 -11.75 -10.18 0.44
CA PRO A 135 -11.25 -10.90 -0.74
C PRO A 135 -10.53 -9.99 -1.74
N GLU A 136 -11.11 -8.81 -2.01
CA GLU A 136 -10.59 -7.84 -2.97
C GLU A 136 -9.24 -7.28 -2.53
N VAL A 137 -9.06 -7.02 -1.24
CA VAL A 137 -7.79 -6.55 -0.66
C VAL A 137 -6.75 -7.67 -0.67
N ARG A 138 -7.15 -8.90 -0.34
CA ARG A 138 -6.27 -10.07 -0.30
C ARG A 138 -5.77 -10.45 -1.69
N GLU A 139 -6.66 -10.54 -2.67
CA GLU A 139 -6.32 -10.84 -4.07
C GLU A 139 -5.38 -9.79 -4.65
N LEU A 140 -5.64 -8.52 -4.35
CA LEU A 140 -4.77 -7.42 -4.75
C LEU A 140 -3.41 -7.52 -4.04
N SER A 141 -3.34 -7.77 -2.74
CA SER A 141 -2.04 -7.93 -2.05
C SER A 141 -1.18 -9.06 -2.64
N ALA A 142 -1.80 -10.10 -3.21
CA ALA A 142 -1.12 -11.23 -3.82
C ALA A 142 -0.44 -10.94 -5.17
N PHE A 143 -0.67 -9.77 -5.79
CA PHE A 143 0.05 -9.40 -7.02
C PHE A 143 1.50 -8.98 -6.77
N SER A 144 1.80 -8.43 -5.59
CA SER A 144 3.13 -7.92 -5.30
C SER A 144 4.09 -9.07 -5.03
N SER A 145 5.21 -9.11 -5.75
CA SER A 145 6.32 -9.98 -5.37
C SER A 145 7.01 -9.38 -4.14
N GLU A 146 7.07 -10.13 -3.04
CA GLU A 146 7.88 -9.77 -1.85
C GLU A 146 9.38 -9.90 -2.13
#